data_AF-A0A661Q960-F1
#
_entry.id   AF-A0A661Q960-F1
#
_cell.length_a   1.000
_cell.length_b   1.000
_cell.length_c   1.000
_cell.angle_alpha   90.00
_cell.angle_beta   90.00
_cell.angle_gamma   90.00
#
_symmetry.space_group_name_H-M   'P 1'
#
loop_
_entity.id
_entity.type
_entity.pdbx_description
1 polymer ?
#
loop_
_entity_poly.entity_id
_entity_poly.type
_entity_poly.pdbx_seq_one_letter_code
_entity_poly.pdbx_strand_id
1 'polypeptide(L)'
;MKAFRRTLVLFLSISLIFVSFGQAQAALISNSQVLHQSEQANGKKVLLQTIHRADVQGQLLSMGVNTADIENRINQMTQAEIAQVNQQLDALPAGGGVLGIIVLIFIVFVITDVIGATNIFPFIHSVGD
;
A
#
# COMPACT_ATOMS: atom_id res chain seq x y z
N MET A 1 41.60 1.43 53.88
CA MET A 1 41.52 1.10 52.43
C MET A 1 40.36 0.18 52.06
N LYS A 2 40.02 -0.86 52.85
CA LYS A 2 38.91 -1.79 52.53
C LYS A 2 37.51 -1.13 52.51
N ALA A 3 37.24 -0.20 53.44
CA ALA A 3 35.97 0.54 53.48
C ALA A 3 35.78 1.46 52.26
N PHE A 4 36.86 2.10 51.79
CA PHE A 4 36.86 2.98 50.61
C PHE A 4 36.62 2.20 49.31
N ARG A 5 37.20 0.99 49.18
CA ARG A 5 36.88 0.09 48.06
C ARG A 5 35.41 -0.35 48.07
N ARG A 6 34.84 -0.60 49.25
CA ARG A 6 33.44 -1.04 49.37
C ARG A 6 32.45 0.05 48.99
N THR A 7 32.70 1.30 49.38
CA THR A 7 31.87 2.44 48.95
C THR A 7 32.00 2.71 47.45
N LEU A 8 33.21 2.62 46.90
CA LEU A 8 33.44 2.81 45.45
C LEU A 8 32.75 1.74 44.59
N VAL A 9 32.77 0.48 45.03
CA VAL A 9 32.07 -0.62 44.33
C VAL A 9 30.55 -0.46 44.40
N LEU A 10 30.00 -0.07 45.55
CA LEU A 10 28.56 0.19 45.67
C LEU A 10 28.10 1.34 44.77
N PHE A 11 28.88 2.41 44.69
CA PHE A 11 28.58 3.55 43.83
C PHE A 11 28.63 3.17 42.34
N LEU A 12 29.62 2.37 41.94
CA LEU A 12 29.75 1.86 40.57
C LEU A 12 28.57 0.96 40.18
N SER A 13 28.18 0.02 41.07
CA SER A 13 27.04 -0.88 40.83
C SER A 13 25.72 -0.13 40.69
N ILE A 14 25.50 0.90 41.51
CA ILE A 14 24.32 1.76 41.41
C ILE A 14 24.32 2.53 40.08
N SER A 15 25.46 3.08 39.65
CA SER A 15 25.59 3.80 38.38
C SER A 15 25.27 2.92 37.18
N LEU A 16 25.66 1.65 37.20
CA LEU A 16 25.38 0.68 36.12
C LEU A 16 23.88 0.36 35.99
N ILE A 17 23.14 0.34 37.10
CA ILE A 17 21.69 0.11 37.10
C ILE A 17 20.96 1.29 36.45
N PHE A 18 21.40 2.53 36.72
CA PHE A 18 20.79 3.73 36.14
C PHE A 18 21.00 3.86 34.63
N VAL A 19 22.11 3.33 34.08
CA VAL A 19 22.39 3.35 32.63
C VAL A 19 21.44 2.41 31.85
N SER A 20 21.00 1.31 32.46
CA SER A 20 20.07 0.36 31.83
C SER A 20 18.65 0.90 31.64
N PHE A 21 18.30 2.03 32.27
CA PHE A 21 17.03 2.73 32.04
C PHE A 21 17.10 3.78 30.92
N GLY A 22 18.23 3.87 30.22
CA GLY A 22 18.31 4.55 28.94
C GLY A 22 17.43 3.79 27.94
N GLN A 23 16.14 4.15 27.88
CA GLN A 23 15.25 3.72 26.83
C GLN A 23 15.95 4.04 25.52
N ALA A 24 16.42 3.00 24.82
CA ALA A 24 16.69 3.11 23.40
C ALA A 24 15.34 3.46 22.78
N GLN A 25 15.06 4.76 22.66
CA GLN A 25 14.10 5.28 21.70
C GLN A 25 14.69 4.95 20.33
N ALA A 26 14.61 3.68 19.95
CA ALA A 26 14.30 3.34 18.58
C ALA A 26 12.97 4.05 18.36
N ALA A 27 13.05 5.29 17.88
CA ALA A 27 11.97 5.87 17.15
C ALA A 27 11.63 4.81 16.11
N LEU A 28 10.56 4.06 16.37
CA LEU A 28 9.86 3.33 15.34
C LEU A 28 9.46 4.43 14.36
N ILE A 29 10.36 4.76 13.43
CA ILE A 29 9.97 5.28 12.14
C ILE A 29 9.13 4.16 11.60
N SER A 30 7.84 4.25 11.89
CA SER A 30 6.89 3.26 11.44
C SER A 30 7.02 3.27 9.93
N ASN A 31 7.17 2.09 9.33
CA ASN A 31 7.19 1.98 7.87
C ASN A 31 5.99 2.75 7.27
N SER A 32 4.88 2.85 8.01
CA SER A 32 3.73 3.70 7.67
C SER A 32 4.06 5.19 7.48
N GLN A 33 4.92 5.84 8.26
CA GLN A 33 5.24 7.26 8.07
C GLN A 33 6.06 7.49 6.79
N VAL A 34 7.01 6.58 6.50
CA VAL A 34 7.79 6.60 5.26
C VAL A 34 6.91 6.23 4.07
N LEU A 35 6.01 5.25 4.22
CA LEU A 35 5.04 4.86 3.20
C LEU A 35 4.05 5.99 2.92
N HIS A 36 3.50 6.67 3.93
CA HIS A 36 2.59 7.80 3.70
C HIS A 36 3.28 8.97 3.00
N GLN A 37 4.54 9.26 3.33
CA GLN A 37 5.29 10.30 2.64
C GLN A 37 5.70 9.87 1.21
N SER A 38 6.01 8.59 1.01
CA SER A 38 6.28 7.99 -0.30
C SER A 38 5.02 7.91 -1.17
N GLU A 39 3.88 7.56 -0.61
CA GLU A 39 2.58 7.52 -1.30
C GLU A 39 2.11 8.93 -1.67
N GLN A 40 2.35 9.93 -0.83
CA GLN A 40 2.06 11.33 -1.19
C GLN A 40 2.94 11.80 -2.36
N ALA A 41 4.22 11.42 -2.40
CA ALA A 41 5.11 11.71 -3.53
C ALA A 41 4.72 10.93 -4.79
N ASN A 42 4.29 9.68 -4.64
CA ASN A 42 3.86 8.82 -5.75
C ASN A 42 2.42 9.10 -6.23
N GLY A 43 1.57 9.70 -5.41
CA GLY A 43 0.16 9.90 -5.69
C GLY A 43 -0.08 10.75 -6.94
N LYS A 44 0.77 11.76 -7.17
CA LYS A 44 0.74 12.57 -8.40
C LYS A 44 1.07 11.72 -9.64
N LYS A 45 2.08 10.85 -9.52
CA LYS A 45 2.52 9.97 -10.62
C LYS A 45 1.46 8.94 -10.96
N VAL A 46 0.77 8.38 -9.95
CA VAL A 46 -0.34 7.45 -10.14
C VAL A 46 -1.51 8.11 -10.87
N LEU A 47 -1.89 9.34 -10.48
CA LEU A 47 -2.94 10.10 -11.19
C LEU A 47 -2.59 10.32 -12.66
N LEU A 48 -1.36 10.77 -12.94
CA LEU A 48 -0.88 10.98 -14.31
C LEU A 48 -0.87 9.69 -15.13
N GLN A 49 -0.48 8.57 -14.53
CA GLN A 49 -0.54 7.26 -15.18
C GLN A 49 -1.98 6.81 -15.46
N THR A 50 -2.92 7.11 -14.56
CA THR A 50 -4.34 6.75 -14.72
C THR A 50 -5.00 7.52 -15.85
N ILE A 51 -4.79 8.84 -15.94
CA ILE A 51 -5.32 9.64 -17.07
C ILE A 51 -4.66 9.27 -18.40
N HIS A 52 -3.46 8.70 -18.38
CA HIS A 52 -2.76 8.26 -19.60
C HIS A 52 -3.28 6.93 -20.15
N ARG A 53 -4.10 6.18 -19.39
CA ARG A 53 -4.65 4.92 -19.90
C ARG A 53 -5.68 5.16 -21.00
N ALA A 54 -5.63 4.37 -22.06
CA ALA A 54 -6.44 4.57 -23.27
C ALA A 54 -7.97 4.51 -23.01
N ASP A 55 -8.39 3.68 -22.06
CA ASP A 55 -9.77 3.57 -21.58
C ASP A 55 -10.22 4.87 -20.89
N VAL A 56 -9.39 5.43 -20.01
CA VAL A 56 -9.67 6.68 -19.31
C VAL A 56 -9.66 7.86 -20.28
N GLN A 57 -8.70 7.93 -21.21
CA GLN A 57 -8.68 8.97 -22.24
C GLN A 57 -9.94 8.95 -23.11
N GLY A 58 -10.36 7.76 -23.57
CA GLY A 58 -11.59 7.59 -24.35
C GLY A 58 -12.83 8.06 -23.59
N GLN A 59 -12.90 7.76 -22.29
CA GLN A 59 -13.99 8.21 -21.42
C GLN A 59 -13.96 9.73 -21.16
N LEU A 60 -12.78 10.32 -20.97
CA LEU A 60 -12.63 11.77 -20.79
C LEU A 60 -13.02 12.54 -22.07
N LEU A 61 -12.59 12.04 -23.23
CA LEU A 61 -12.93 12.61 -24.52
C LEU A 61 -14.43 12.49 -24.83
N SER A 62 -15.09 11.39 -24.44
CA SER A 62 -16.54 11.24 -24.61
C SER A 62 -17.34 12.21 -23.73
N MET A 63 -16.75 12.67 -22.62
CA MET A 63 -17.28 13.75 -21.78
C MET A 63 -16.89 15.16 -22.28
N GLY A 64 -16.16 15.26 -23.39
CA GLY A 64 -15.69 16.54 -23.95
C GLY A 64 -14.51 17.16 -23.21
N VAL A 65 -13.79 16.38 -22.40
CA VAL A 65 -12.65 16.85 -21.61
C VAL A 65 -11.34 16.44 -22.29
N ASN A 66 -10.46 17.42 -22.50
CA ASN A 66 -9.13 17.17 -23.04
C ASN A 66 -8.18 16.70 -21.92
N THR A 67 -7.35 15.71 -22.20
CA THR A 67 -6.37 15.15 -21.26
C THR A 67 -5.33 16.19 -20.83
N ALA A 68 -4.92 17.07 -21.75
CA ALA A 68 -3.97 18.16 -21.47
C ALA A 68 -4.49 19.15 -20.42
N ASP A 69 -5.80 19.40 -20.39
CA ASP A 69 -6.41 20.32 -19.42
C ASP A 69 -6.42 19.71 -18.02
N ILE A 70 -6.66 18.40 -17.92
CA ILE A 70 -6.59 17.68 -16.64
C ILE A 70 -5.16 17.60 -16.13
N GLU A 71 -4.18 17.36 -16.99
CA GLU A 71 -2.75 17.37 -16.61
C GLU A 71 -2.35 18.69 -15.98
N ASN A 72 -2.74 19.82 -16.60
CA ASN A 72 -2.48 21.14 -16.05
C ASN A 72 -3.13 21.33 -14.68
N ARG A 73 -4.35 20.81 -14.49
CA ARG A 73 -5.05 20.88 -13.21
C ARG A 73 -4.37 20.03 -12.12
N ILE A 74 -3.96 18.81 -12.44
CA ILE A 74 -3.21 17.94 -11.51
C ILE A 74 -1.86 18.58 -11.15
N ASN A 75 -1.22 19.28 -12.10
CA ASN A 75 0.02 19.99 -11.83
C ASN A 75 -0.13 21.19 -10.90
N GLN A 76 -1.32 21.81 -10.88
CA GLN A 76 -1.65 22.92 -9.98
C GLN A 76 -2.16 22.47 -8.62
N MET A 77 -2.55 21.19 -8.46
CA MET A 77 -3.02 20.64 -7.20
C MET A 77 -1.89 20.50 -6.18
N THR A 78 -2.23 20.79 -4.93
CA THR A 78 -1.36 20.54 -3.78
C THR A 78 -1.32 19.06 -3.43
N GLN A 79 -0.29 18.65 -2.69
CA GLN A 79 -0.12 17.26 -2.25
C GLN A 79 -1.32 16.75 -1.42
N ALA A 80 -1.97 17.63 -0.65
CA ALA A 80 -3.16 17.29 0.14
C ALA A 80 -4.39 17.02 -0.74
N GLU A 81 -4.59 17.83 -1.78
CA GLU A 81 -5.69 17.65 -2.73
C GLU A 81 -5.50 16.37 -3.56
N ILE A 82 -4.27 16.07 -3.96
CA ILE A 82 -3.94 14.81 -4.65
C ILE A 82 -4.25 13.59 -3.77
N ALA A 83 -3.92 13.65 -2.48
CA ALA A 83 -4.24 12.57 -1.55
C ALA A 83 -5.75 12.35 -1.43
N GLN A 84 -6.54 13.42 -1.36
CA GLN A 84 -8.00 13.34 -1.29
C GLN A 84 -8.61 12.72 -2.56
N VAL A 85 -8.08 13.07 -3.74
CA VAL A 85 -8.55 12.49 -5.01
C VAL A 85 -8.21 11.00 -5.07
N ASN A 86 -6.98 10.61 -4.71
CA ASN A 86 -6.59 9.19 -4.72
C ASN A 86 -7.44 8.36 -3.76
N GLN A 87 -7.77 8.88 -2.57
CA GLN A 87 -8.68 8.19 -1.65
C GLN A 87 -10.07 7.93 -2.27
N GLN A 88 -10.57 8.84 -3.10
CA GLN A 88 -11.85 8.64 -3.80
C GLN A 88 -11.72 7.64 -4.94
N LEU A 89 -10.59 7.63 -5.66
CA LEU A 89 -10.31 6.67 -6.72
C LEU A 89 -10.14 5.25 -6.18
N ASP A 90 -9.48 5.08 -5.03
CA ASP A 90 -9.31 3.79 -4.35
C ASP A 90 -10.64 3.23 -3.81
N ALA A 91 -11.59 4.11 -3.48
CA ALA A 91 -12.93 3.72 -3.06
C ALA A 91 -13.80 3.23 -4.23
N LEU A 92 -13.42 3.51 -5.47
CA LEU A 92 -14.09 2.97 -6.65
C LEU A 92 -13.57 1.55 -6.92
N PRO A 93 -14.44 0.55 -7.17
CA PRO A 93 -13.99 -0.79 -7.47
C PRO A 93 -13.15 -0.79 -8.75
N ALA A 94 -11.83 -0.91 -8.59
CA ALA A 94 -10.85 -1.03 -9.67
C ALA A 94 -10.93 -2.44 -10.31
N GLY A 95 -12.10 -2.81 -10.83
CA GLY A 95 -12.39 -4.12 -11.42
C GLY A 95 -11.79 -4.36 -12.80
N GLY A 96 -10.94 -3.45 -13.32
CA GLY A 96 -10.41 -3.49 -14.69
C GLY A 96 -8.90 -3.74 -14.82
N GLY A 97 -8.20 -4.08 -13.74
CA GLY A 97 -6.76 -4.36 -13.79
C GLY A 97 -6.43 -5.78 -14.25
N VAL A 98 -5.15 -6.06 -14.54
CA VAL A 98 -4.62 -7.42 -14.78
C VAL A 98 -5.05 -8.39 -13.68
N LEU A 99 -5.09 -7.93 -12.41
CA LEU A 99 -5.60 -8.71 -11.29
C LEU A 99 -7.08 -9.06 -11.44
N GLY A 100 -7.92 -8.14 -11.92
CA GLY A 100 -9.34 -8.40 -12.19
C GLY A 100 -9.53 -9.45 -13.28
N ILE A 101 -8.73 -9.38 -14.35
CA ILE A 101 -8.73 -10.37 -15.43
C ILE A 101 -8.29 -11.75 -14.90
N ILE A 102 -7.23 -11.81 -14.10
CA ILE A 102 -6.75 -13.06 -13.48
C ILE A 102 -7.84 -13.67 -12.58
N VAL A 103 -8.50 -12.86 -11.75
CA VAL A 103 -9.59 -13.31 -10.86
C VAL A 103 -10.79 -13.78 -11.68
N LEU A 104 -11.15 -13.09 -12.77
CA LEU A 104 -12.24 -13.50 -13.65
C LEU A 104 -11.94 -14.85 -14.32
N ILE A 105 -10.73 -15.03 -14.88
CA ILE A 105 -10.29 -16.31 -15.46
C ILE A 105 -10.31 -17.41 -14.40
N PHE A 106 -9.83 -17.12 -13.19
CA PHE A 106 -9.86 -18.04 -12.06
C PHE A 106 -11.29 -18.50 -11.73
N ILE A 107 -12.24 -17.56 -11.62
CA ILE A 107 -13.66 -17.86 -11.36
C ILE A 107 -14.25 -18.73 -12.46
N VAL A 108 -14.00 -18.40 -13.73
CA VAL A 108 -14.47 -19.20 -14.87
C VAL A 108 -13.95 -20.64 -14.79
N PHE A 109 -12.65 -20.82 -14.53
CA PHE A 109 -12.07 -22.16 -14.41
C PHE A 109 -12.59 -22.93 -13.20
N VAL A 110 -12.81 -22.27 -12.06
CA VAL A 110 -13.42 -22.89 -10.88
C VAL A 110 -14.82 -23.42 -11.22
N ILE A 111 -15.65 -22.62 -11.91
CA ILE A 111 -17.00 -23.03 -12.30
C ILE A 111 -16.96 -24.20 -13.29
N THR A 112 -16.08 -24.16 -14.29
CA THR A 112 -15.98 -25.24 -15.27
C THR A 112 -15.43 -26.54 -14.66
N ASP A 113 -14.63 -26.46 -13.59
CA ASP A 113 -14.13 -27.62 -12.84
C ASP A 113 -15.24 -28.27 -12.00
N VAL A 114 -16.06 -27.47 -11.29
CA VAL A 114 -17.22 -27.97 -10.52
C VAL A 114 -18.27 -28.66 -11.41
N ILE A 115 -18.46 -28.16 -12.64
CA ILE A 115 -19.38 -28.74 -13.64
C ILE A 115 -18.76 -29.99 -14.31
N GLY A 116 -17.46 -30.23 -14.13
CA GLY A 116 -16.75 -31.36 -14.75
C GLY A 116 -16.39 -31.15 -16.23
N ALA A 117 -16.45 -29.90 -16.72
CA ALA A 117 -16.03 -29.56 -18.08
C ALA A 117 -14.50 -29.46 -18.22
N THR A 118 -13.81 -29.19 -17.10
CA THR A 118 -12.34 -29.12 -17.00
C THR A 118 -11.87 -29.82 -15.72
N ASN A 119 -10.59 -30.18 -15.63
CA ASN A 119 -9.95 -30.61 -14.38
C ASN A 119 -8.60 -29.88 -14.25
N ILE A 120 -8.64 -28.65 -13.75
CA ILE A 120 -7.49 -27.75 -13.64
C ILE A 120 -7.03 -27.66 -12.19
N PHE A 121 -7.97 -27.74 -11.25
CA PHE A 121 -7.78 -27.60 -9.82
C PHE A 121 -8.07 -28.94 -9.12
N PRO A 122 -7.05 -29.70 -8.69
CA PRO A 122 -7.21 -31.05 -8.14
C PRO A 122 -7.92 -31.09 -6.77
N PHE A 123 -8.20 -29.94 -6.17
CA PHE A 123 -8.96 -29.80 -4.94
C PHE A 123 -10.46 -29.55 -5.19
N ILE A 124 -10.87 -29.30 -6.44
CA ILE A 124 -12.26 -29.15 -6.83
C ILE A 124 -12.77 -30.51 -7.30
N HIS A 125 -13.88 -30.95 -6.72
CA HIS A 125 -14.55 -32.19 -7.11
C HIS A 125 -15.75 -31.83 -7.98
N SER A 126 -15.92 -32.53 -9.11
CA SER A 126 -17.09 -32.38 -9.97
C SER A 126 -18.34 -32.83 -9.23
N VAL A 127 -19.46 -32.13 -9.43
CA VAL A 127 -20.77 -32.50 -8.86
C VAL A 127 -21.38 -33.74 -9.56
N GLY A 128 -20.82 -34.14 -10.70
CA GLY A 128 -21.33 -35.26 -11.52
C GLY A 128 -20.79 -36.65 -11.17
N ASP A 129 -19.87 -36.77 -10.21
CA ASP A 129 -19.28 -38.03 -9.71
C ASP A 129 -19.69 -38.30 -8.26
#